data_AF-A0A937T302-F1
#
_entry.id   AF-A0A937T302-F1
#
_cell.length_a   1.000
_cell.length_b   1.000
_cell.length_c   1.000
_cell.angle_alpha   90.00
_cell.angle_beta   90.00
_cell.angle_gamma   90.00
#
_symmetry.space_group_name_H-M   'P 1'
#
loop_
_entity.id
_entity.type
_entity.pdbx_description
1 polymer ?
#
loop_
_entity_poly.entity_id
_entity_poly.type
_entity_poly.pdbx_seq_one_letter_code
_entity_poly.pdbx_strand_id
1 'polypeptide(L)'
;MRRSHLVRFLKTKSLLLSLVTVGPLLVVILGLTACVKHPVGDPEKSKVDPKYTGVWLFKESTGGGSLLVMRPYDSRTYYANIFSYDGEGEEIEPSERMNFKAWLTTIGGATFITMEPIGCALFARVSEKPPYLVGKISLEDGAIHLRLVNGDEEPAESANNSRELEAVIAKHVDSDALYMDDAQVFQKTKDKATIKAILDAFLPEGCDEW
;
A
#
# COMPACT_ATOMS: atom_id res chain seq x y z
N MET A 1 -39.37 -56.74 -37.23
CA MET A 1 -38.74 -55.55 -37.84
C MET A 1 -38.88 -54.37 -36.87
N ARG A 2 -37.82 -53.54 -36.76
CA ARG A 2 -37.46 -52.67 -35.61
C ARG A 2 -38.29 -51.38 -35.42
N ARG A 3 -38.30 -50.94 -34.16
CA ARG A 3 -38.68 -49.61 -33.59
C ARG A 3 -37.81 -48.44 -34.09
N SER A 4 -38.37 -47.23 -34.11
CA SER A 4 -37.74 -45.97 -33.60
C SER A 4 -38.73 -44.79 -33.72
N HIS A 5 -39.26 -44.25 -32.62
CA HIS A 5 -38.77 -43.09 -31.84
C HIS A 5 -38.97 -41.72 -32.51
N LEU A 6 -39.96 -40.95 -32.04
CA LEU A 6 -39.92 -39.49 -32.06
C LEU A 6 -40.61 -38.96 -30.79
N VAL A 7 -39.81 -38.71 -29.75
CA VAL A 7 -40.27 -38.16 -28.48
C VAL A 7 -40.16 -36.64 -28.55
N ARG A 8 -41.31 -35.96 -28.60
CA ARG A 8 -41.45 -34.53 -28.27
C ARG A 8 -41.35 -34.39 -26.76
N PHE A 9 -40.24 -33.88 -26.24
CA PHE A 9 -40.14 -33.38 -24.87
C PHE A 9 -40.43 -31.87 -24.88
N LEU A 10 -41.68 -31.51 -24.57
CA LEU A 10 -42.04 -30.16 -24.15
C LEU A 10 -41.58 -29.99 -22.69
N LYS A 11 -40.67 -29.05 -22.49
CA LYS A 11 -40.09 -28.65 -21.21
C LYS A 11 -41.14 -27.88 -20.40
N THR A 12 -41.80 -28.56 -19.46
CA THR A 12 -42.71 -27.93 -18.49
C THR A 12 -41.95 -27.48 -17.25
N LYS A 13 -42.37 -26.32 -16.75
CA LYS A 13 -41.83 -25.52 -15.65
C LYS A 13 -41.66 -26.32 -14.34
N SER A 14 -40.49 -26.21 -13.71
CA SER A 14 -40.31 -26.46 -12.28
C SER A 14 -40.00 -25.11 -11.61
N LEU A 15 -40.98 -24.61 -10.85
CA LEU A 15 -40.88 -23.45 -9.97
C LEU A 15 -40.74 -24.03 -8.56
N LEU A 16 -39.54 -23.94 -7.97
CA LEU A 16 -39.19 -23.91 -6.54
C LEU A 16 -37.75 -24.44 -6.33
N LEU A 17 -37.01 -23.79 -5.41
CA LEU A 17 -35.55 -23.81 -5.14
C LEU A 17 -34.76 -22.85 -6.05
N SER A 18 -34.04 -21.82 -5.58
CA SER A 18 -33.60 -21.48 -4.22
C SER A 18 -33.22 -19.99 -4.17
N LEU A 19 -33.50 -19.35 -3.03
CA LEU A 19 -32.83 -18.16 -2.52
C LEU A 19 -31.30 -18.39 -2.45
N VAL A 20 -30.53 -17.29 -2.37
CA VAL A 20 -29.06 -17.20 -2.16
C VAL A 20 -28.29 -17.30 -3.51
N THR A 21 -27.56 -16.30 -4.00
CA THR A 21 -26.68 -15.33 -3.32
C THR A 21 -26.62 -14.00 -4.10
N VAL A 22 -26.66 -12.90 -3.35
CA VAL A 22 -26.19 -11.57 -3.77
C VAL A 22 -24.69 -11.65 -4.09
N GLY A 23 -24.22 -10.79 -5.01
CA GLY A 23 -23.07 -10.99 -5.90
C GLY A 23 -21.66 -11.08 -5.28
N PRO A 24 -20.64 -11.42 -6.11
CA PRO A 24 -19.26 -11.27 -5.72
C PRO A 24 -18.83 -9.83 -6.02
N LEU A 25 -19.28 -8.90 -5.18
CA LEU A 25 -18.72 -7.55 -5.10
C LEU A 25 -17.95 -7.44 -3.79
N LEU A 26 -16.88 -8.20 -3.59
CA LEU A 26 -16.06 -8.13 -2.36
C LEU A 26 -14.73 -8.90 -2.51
N VAL A 27 -13.89 -8.54 -3.47
CA VAL A 27 -12.44 -8.92 -3.46
C VAL A 27 -11.58 -7.74 -3.92
N VAL A 28 -11.85 -6.53 -3.42
CA VAL A 28 -10.95 -5.35 -3.55
C VAL A 28 -10.97 -4.52 -2.25
N ILE A 29 -10.98 -5.18 -1.08
CA ILE A 29 -10.93 -4.47 0.21
C ILE A 29 -9.84 -5.07 1.09
N LEU A 30 -8.59 -4.93 0.66
CA LEU A 30 -7.43 -5.02 1.55
C LEU A 30 -6.44 -3.86 1.34
N GLY A 31 -6.76 -2.90 0.47
CA GLY A 31 -5.86 -1.78 0.10
C GLY A 31 -6.36 -0.37 0.46
N LEU A 32 -7.50 -0.21 1.14
CA LEU A 32 -8.10 1.12 1.38
C LEU A 32 -7.89 1.69 2.79
N THR A 33 -7.49 0.88 3.79
CA THR A 33 -7.55 1.27 5.21
C THR A 33 -6.29 1.98 5.75
N ALA A 34 -5.17 1.94 5.02
CA ALA A 34 -3.90 2.58 5.45
C ALA A 34 -3.86 4.10 5.23
N CYS A 35 -4.95 4.64 4.72
CA CYS A 35 -5.04 5.94 4.10
C CYS A 35 -5.65 6.95 5.07
N VAL A 36 -4.95 8.04 5.36
CA VAL A 36 -5.49 9.16 6.13
C VAL A 36 -5.81 10.34 5.21
N LYS A 37 -6.93 11.02 5.47
CA LYS A 37 -7.38 12.18 4.67
C LYS A 37 -6.47 13.39 4.80
N HIS A 38 -5.78 13.52 5.93
CA HIS A 38 -4.97 14.68 6.27
C HIS A 38 -3.51 14.28 6.45
N PRO A 39 -2.55 15.09 5.97
CA PRO A 39 -1.15 14.84 6.25
C PRO A 39 -0.83 15.14 7.72
N VAL A 40 0.27 14.60 8.22
CA VAL A 40 0.89 15.03 9.48
C VAL A 40 2.28 15.61 9.25
N GLY A 41 2.68 16.54 10.10
CA GLY A 41 3.92 17.29 9.96
C GLY A 41 3.88 18.31 8.82
N ASP A 42 4.99 19.03 8.67
CA ASP A 42 5.15 20.09 7.69
C ASP A 42 6.37 19.75 6.78
N PRO A 43 6.17 19.48 5.48
CA PRO A 43 7.26 19.13 4.58
C PRO A 43 8.30 20.26 4.45
N GLU A 44 7.92 21.52 4.69
CA GLU A 44 8.84 22.66 4.62
C GLU A 44 9.75 22.76 5.86
N LYS A 45 9.37 22.11 6.96
CA LYS A 45 10.15 22.04 8.21
C LYS A 45 10.86 20.69 8.43
N SER A 46 10.48 19.67 7.66
CA SER A 46 11.12 18.35 7.66
C SER A 46 12.59 18.43 7.22
N LYS A 47 13.36 17.41 7.58
CA LYS A 47 14.73 17.19 7.12
C LYS A 47 14.89 15.75 6.67
N VAL A 48 15.66 15.56 5.61
CA VAL A 48 16.14 14.23 5.25
C VAL A 48 17.08 13.73 6.35
N ASP A 49 16.77 12.55 6.87
CA ASP A 49 17.64 11.73 7.71
C ASP A 49 18.25 10.63 6.81
N PRO A 50 19.57 10.72 6.50
CA PRO A 50 20.23 9.80 5.59
C PRO A 50 20.08 8.32 5.96
N LYS A 51 19.77 7.98 7.23
CA LYS A 51 19.63 6.59 7.65
C LYS A 51 18.48 5.84 6.96
N TYR A 52 17.42 6.56 6.59
CA TYR A 52 16.27 6.00 5.85
C TYR A 52 16.50 5.94 4.34
N THR A 53 17.55 6.58 3.82
CA THR A 53 17.90 6.51 2.40
C THR A 53 18.43 5.12 2.05
N GLY A 54 17.87 4.54 0.99
CA GLY A 54 18.27 3.22 0.51
C GLY A 54 17.20 2.49 -0.27
N VAL A 55 17.51 1.24 -0.59
CA VAL A 55 16.60 0.26 -1.15
C VAL A 55 16.33 -0.78 -0.08
N TRP A 56 15.05 -0.99 0.21
CA TRP A 56 14.58 -1.77 1.34
C TRP A 56 13.57 -2.80 0.84
N LEU A 57 13.72 -4.04 1.30
CA LEU A 57 12.94 -5.17 0.84
C LEU A 57 12.14 -5.76 2.00
N PHE A 58 10.83 -5.75 1.86
CA PHE A 58 9.91 -6.52 2.67
C PHE A 58 9.54 -7.80 1.90
N LYS A 59 9.50 -8.93 2.59
CA LYS A 59 9.09 -10.23 2.04
C LYS A 59 7.99 -10.79 2.90
N GLU A 60 6.89 -11.20 2.28
CA GLU A 60 5.83 -11.90 2.99
C GLU A 60 6.16 -13.37 3.16
N SER A 61 5.66 -13.97 4.24
CA SER A 61 5.91 -15.38 4.55
C SER A 61 5.27 -16.35 3.54
N THR A 62 4.23 -15.90 2.84
CA THR A 62 3.40 -16.67 1.90
C THR A 62 3.84 -16.51 0.45
N GLY A 63 4.94 -15.79 0.19
CA GLY A 63 5.31 -15.37 -1.16
C GLY A 63 4.95 -13.90 -1.41
N GLY A 64 5.61 -13.26 -2.38
CA GLY A 64 5.47 -11.83 -2.65
C GLY A 64 6.29 -10.92 -1.72
N GLY A 65 6.03 -9.63 -1.80
CA GLY A 65 6.69 -8.63 -0.98
C GLY A 65 6.60 -7.22 -1.54
N SER A 66 7.47 -6.35 -1.02
CA SER A 66 7.53 -4.96 -1.47
C SER A 66 8.96 -4.44 -1.49
N LEU A 67 9.32 -3.76 -2.57
CA LEU A 67 10.55 -2.99 -2.68
C LEU A 67 10.25 -1.52 -2.40
N LEU A 68 10.77 -1.00 -1.28
CA LEU A 68 10.74 0.42 -0.93
C LEU A 68 12.07 1.07 -1.34
N VAL A 69 12.01 1.98 -2.31
CA VAL A 69 13.14 2.84 -2.68
C VAL A 69 12.93 4.21 -2.09
N MET A 70 13.78 4.62 -1.15
CA MET A 70 13.76 5.96 -0.56
C MET A 70 15.04 6.72 -0.91
N ARG A 71 14.90 7.87 -1.57
CA ARG A 71 16.01 8.78 -1.87
C ARG A 71 15.63 10.23 -1.56
N PRO A 72 16.60 11.13 -1.31
CA PRO A 72 16.29 12.55 -1.19
C PRO A 72 15.56 13.06 -2.44
N TYR A 73 14.44 13.75 -2.26
CA TYR A 73 13.76 14.52 -3.32
C TYR A 73 14.33 15.93 -3.37
N ASP A 74 14.51 16.53 -2.18
CA ASP A 74 15.24 17.77 -1.94
C ASP A 74 15.95 17.68 -0.57
N SER A 75 16.39 18.81 0.00
CA SER A 75 17.07 18.82 1.30
C SER A 75 16.16 18.50 2.50
N ARG A 76 14.84 18.43 2.28
CA ARG A 76 13.82 18.35 3.34
C ARG A 76 12.94 17.10 3.25
N THR A 77 12.75 16.59 2.04
CA THR A 77 11.79 15.55 1.69
C THR A 77 12.42 14.43 0.86
N TYR A 78 11.74 13.29 0.84
CA TYR A 78 12.13 12.10 0.10
C TYR A 78 11.24 11.88 -1.12
N TYR A 79 11.81 11.22 -2.12
CA TYR A 79 11.07 10.50 -3.14
C TYR A 79 11.04 9.05 -2.69
N ALA A 80 9.85 8.53 -2.42
CA ALA A 80 9.64 7.15 -2.02
C ALA A 80 8.88 6.41 -3.13
N ASN A 81 9.39 5.26 -3.57
CA ASN A 81 8.70 4.35 -4.46
C ASN A 81 8.44 3.04 -3.74
N ILE A 82 7.22 2.54 -3.85
CA ILE A 82 6.85 1.21 -3.38
C ILE A 82 6.46 0.39 -4.61
N PHE A 83 7.12 -0.75 -4.78
CA PHE A 83 6.81 -1.76 -5.80
C PHE A 83 6.33 -3.02 -5.07
N SER A 84 5.03 -3.23 -5.04
CA SER A 84 4.37 -4.37 -4.39
C SER A 84 4.16 -5.47 -5.42
N TYR A 85 4.59 -6.68 -5.11
CA TYR A 85 4.52 -7.80 -6.05
C TYR A 85 4.07 -9.06 -5.31
N ASP A 86 3.39 -9.92 -6.06
CA ASP A 86 2.95 -11.24 -5.64
C ASP A 86 3.90 -12.31 -6.24
N GLY A 87 3.83 -13.54 -5.72
CA GLY A 87 4.51 -14.69 -6.33
C GLY A 87 5.08 -15.72 -5.34
N GLU A 88 5.08 -16.99 -5.75
CA GLU A 88 5.74 -18.08 -5.03
C GLU A 88 7.09 -18.41 -5.68
N GLY A 89 8.21 -18.26 -4.96
CA GLY A 89 9.53 -18.62 -5.47
C GLY A 89 10.24 -17.50 -6.25
N GLU A 90 10.63 -17.76 -7.49
CA GLU A 90 11.41 -16.82 -8.34
C GLU A 90 10.55 -16.00 -9.32
N GLU A 91 9.26 -16.31 -9.46
CA GLU A 91 8.34 -15.60 -10.35
C GLU A 91 7.79 -14.35 -9.65
N ILE A 92 8.01 -13.17 -10.24
CA ILE A 92 7.57 -11.88 -9.72
C ILE A 92 6.37 -11.42 -10.53
N GLU A 93 5.19 -11.37 -9.92
CA GLU A 93 4.00 -10.80 -10.53
C GLU A 93 3.80 -9.36 -10.02
N PRO A 94 3.94 -8.34 -10.87
CA PRO A 94 3.78 -6.95 -10.46
C PRO A 94 2.33 -6.68 -10.05
N SER A 95 2.13 -6.19 -8.82
CA SER A 95 0.79 -5.91 -8.28
C SER A 95 0.50 -4.41 -8.29
N GLU A 96 1.34 -3.62 -7.61
CA GLU A 96 1.14 -2.17 -7.50
C GLU A 96 2.46 -1.41 -7.49
N ARG A 97 2.47 -0.24 -8.15
CA ARG A 97 3.54 0.74 -8.03
C ARG A 97 2.99 2.07 -7.54
N MET A 98 3.50 2.54 -6.42
CA MET A 98 3.18 3.86 -5.89
C MET A 98 4.41 4.76 -5.82
N ASN A 99 4.24 6.03 -6.15
CA ASN A 99 5.28 7.05 -6.05
C ASN A 99 4.82 8.14 -5.08
N PHE A 100 5.70 8.56 -4.18
CA PHE A 100 5.37 9.51 -3.14
C PHE A 100 6.41 10.61 -3.01
N LYS A 101 5.95 11.81 -2.65
CA LYS A 101 6.76 12.76 -1.89
C LYS A 101 6.56 12.45 -0.42
N ALA A 102 7.63 12.27 0.34
CA ALA A 102 7.54 11.90 1.74
C ALA A 102 8.36 12.80 2.67
N TRP A 103 7.93 12.92 3.92
CA TRP A 103 8.62 13.74 4.93
C TRP A 103 8.46 13.16 6.32
N LEU A 104 9.38 13.54 7.22
CA LEU A 104 9.41 13.05 8.60
C LEU A 104 8.88 14.10 9.56
N THR A 105 8.21 13.64 10.60
CA THR A 105 7.79 14.46 11.72
C THR A 105 7.89 13.67 13.03
N THR A 106 8.01 14.37 14.16
CA THR A 106 8.03 13.74 15.48
C THR A 106 6.72 14.07 16.20
N ILE A 107 5.99 13.03 16.61
CA ILE A 107 4.70 13.16 17.29
C ILE A 107 4.71 12.18 18.47
N GLY A 108 4.39 12.67 19.68
CA GLY A 108 4.37 11.82 20.88
C GLY A 108 5.72 11.13 21.19
N GLY A 109 6.84 11.71 20.76
CA GLY A 109 8.18 11.12 20.92
C GLY A 109 8.56 10.06 19.88
N ALA A 110 7.63 9.62 19.02
CA ALA A 110 7.93 8.73 17.91
C ALA A 110 8.14 9.49 16.60
N THR A 111 8.88 8.89 15.67
CA THR A 111 9.04 9.42 14.30
C THR A 111 7.95 8.84 13.40
N PHE A 112 7.32 9.72 12.63
CA PHE A 112 6.33 9.37 11.62
C PHE A 112 6.83 9.80 10.24
N ILE A 113 6.48 9.01 9.24
CA ILE A 113 6.60 9.36 7.83
C ILE A 113 5.21 9.65 7.28
N THR A 114 5.06 10.78 6.60
CA THR A 114 3.90 11.08 5.76
C THR A 114 4.31 10.91 4.31
N MET A 115 3.53 10.16 3.53
CA MET A 115 3.75 9.91 2.12
C MET A 115 2.56 10.43 1.32
N GLU A 116 2.81 11.47 0.53
CA GLU A 116 1.86 12.10 -0.38
C GLU A 116 1.98 11.46 -1.77
N PRO A 117 0.92 10.84 -2.30
CA PRO A 117 0.94 10.25 -3.64
C PRO A 117 1.25 11.31 -4.71
N ILE A 118 2.15 10.97 -5.63
CA ILE A 118 2.51 11.81 -6.78
C ILE A 118 2.47 11.00 -8.08
N GLY A 119 2.06 11.64 -9.17
CA GLY A 119 1.96 11.00 -10.48
C GLY A 119 1.52 11.98 -11.56
N CYS A 120 1.72 11.61 -12.82
CA CYS A 120 1.39 12.48 -13.95
C CYS A 120 -0.12 12.81 -14.00
N ALA A 121 -0.99 11.83 -13.72
CA ALA A 121 -2.43 12.06 -13.67
C ALA A 121 -2.83 13.07 -12.58
N LEU A 122 -2.18 12.98 -11.41
CA LEU A 122 -2.38 13.92 -10.29
C LEU A 122 -1.87 15.31 -10.63
N PHE A 123 -0.67 15.39 -11.22
CA PHE A 123 -0.09 16.65 -11.66
C PHE A 123 -0.95 17.33 -12.74
N ALA A 124 -1.44 16.56 -13.70
CA ALA A 124 -2.33 17.02 -14.76
C ALA A 124 -3.78 17.26 -14.31
N ARG A 125 -4.11 16.96 -13.04
CA ARG A 125 -5.46 17.10 -12.45
C ARG A 125 -6.54 16.33 -13.20
N VAL A 126 -6.19 15.17 -13.75
CA VAL A 126 -7.11 14.25 -14.42
C VAL A 126 -7.52 13.06 -13.54
N SER A 127 -7.00 13.02 -12.31
CA SER A 127 -7.41 12.10 -11.26
C SER A 127 -7.58 12.84 -9.92
N GLU A 128 -8.45 12.34 -9.06
CA GLU A 128 -8.56 12.85 -7.69
C GLU A 128 -7.29 12.55 -6.89
N LYS A 129 -7.01 13.39 -5.89
CA LYS A 129 -5.87 13.18 -5.00
C LYS A 129 -6.16 12.01 -4.07
N PRO A 130 -5.40 10.90 -4.11
CA PRO A 130 -5.57 9.83 -3.16
C PRO A 130 -5.21 10.31 -1.75
N PRO A 131 -5.72 9.64 -0.71
CA PRO A 131 -5.32 9.92 0.66
C PRO A 131 -3.81 9.79 0.88
N TYR A 132 -3.32 10.35 1.99
CA TYR A 132 -1.93 10.20 2.41
C TYR A 132 -1.75 8.84 3.08
N LEU A 133 -0.55 8.27 2.98
CA LEU A 133 -0.13 7.22 3.90
C LEU A 133 0.65 7.86 5.03
N VAL A 134 0.26 7.57 6.27
CA VAL A 134 0.99 8.01 7.47
C VAL A 134 1.38 6.78 8.26
N GLY A 135 2.65 6.67 8.64
CA GLY A 135 3.13 5.53 9.41
C GLY A 135 4.17 5.91 10.46
N LYS A 136 4.17 5.21 11.59
CA LYS A 136 5.28 5.22 12.54
C LYS A 136 6.45 4.51 11.88
N ILE A 137 7.61 5.17 11.86
CA ILE A 137 8.82 4.66 11.23
C ILE A 137 9.97 4.66 12.24
N SER A 138 10.65 3.53 12.36
CA SER A 138 11.90 3.41 13.09
C SER A 138 12.95 2.65 12.28
N LEU A 139 14.21 2.78 12.68
CA LEU A 139 15.32 1.99 12.17
C LEU A 139 15.90 1.20 13.35
N GLU A 140 15.64 -0.10 13.36
CA GLU A 140 16.04 -1.03 14.42
C GLU A 140 16.81 -2.18 13.79
N ASP A 141 17.97 -2.51 14.35
CA ASP A 141 18.86 -3.57 13.83
C ASP A 141 19.18 -3.49 12.32
N GLY A 142 19.18 -2.27 11.78
CA GLY A 142 19.46 -2.01 10.36
C GLY A 142 18.28 -2.27 9.42
N ALA A 143 17.07 -2.51 9.94
CA ALA A 143 15.83 -2.67 9.20
C ALA A 143 14.88 -1.49 9.46
N ILE A 144 14.10 -1.11 8.44
CA ILE A 144 13.00 -0.15 8.63
C ILE A 144 11.79 -0.90 9.17
N HIS A 145 11.27 -0.45 10.30
CA HIS A 145 9.98 -0.87 10.81
C HIS A 145 8.97 0.21 10.45
N LEU A 146 8.02 -0.11 9.57
CA LEU A 146 6.98 0.80 9.12
C LEU A 146 5.62 0.26 9.56
N ARG A 147 4.92 1.01 10.41
CA ARG A 147 3.59 0.66 10.89
C ARG A 147 2.60 1.75 10.51
N LEU A 148 1.67 1.43 9.60
CA LEU A 148 0.73 2.40 9.03
C LEU A 148 -0.39 2.71 10.02
N VAL A 149 -0.74 3.99 10.12
CA VAL A 149 -1.92 4.47 10.85
C VAL A 149 -3.17 3.98 10.12
N ASN A 150 -4.11 3.39 10.86
CA ASN A 150 -5.40 2.99 10.31
C ASN A 150 -6.30 4.22 10.21
N GLY A 151 -6.46 4.78 9.00
CA GLY A 151 -7.21 6.03 8.80
C GLY A 151 -8.72 5.85 8.73
N ASP A 152 -9.18 4.61 8.57
CA ASP A 152 -10.60 4.26 8.43
C ASP A 152 -11.22 3.77 9.75
N GLU A 153 -10.43 3.72 10.83
CA GLU A 153 -10.91 3.33 12.15
C GLU A 153 -10.56 4.35 13.22
N GLU A 154 -11.32 4.32 14.32
CA GLU A 154 -10.96 5.05 15.52
C GLU A 154 -9.60 4.56 16.06
N PRO A 155 -8.71 5.47 16.47
CA PRO A 155 -9.03 6.87 16.76
C PRO A 155 -8.82 7.84 15.58
N ALA A 156 -8.17 7.41 14.49
CA ALA A 156 -7.73 8.34 13.44
C ALA A 156 -8.88 8.85 12.55
N GLU A 157 -9.93 8.04 12.35
CA GLU A 157 -11.12 8.40 11.58
C GLU A 157 -11.77 9.71 12.09
N SER A 158 -11.70 9.96 13.41
CA SER A 158 -12.32 11.11 14.07
C SER A 158 -11.70 12.47 13.68
N ALA A 159 -10.51 12.49 13.09
CA ALA A 159 -9.77 13.71 12.81
C ALA A 159 -10.21 14.39 11.50
N ASN A 160 -10.59 15.67 11.58
CA ASN A 160 -11.12 16.44 10.44
C ASN A 160 -10.08 17.38 9.81
N ASN A 161 -8.86 17.40 10.35
CA ASN A 161 -7.74 18.16 9.82
C ASN A 161 -6.40 17.62 10.35
N SER A 162 -5.30 18.11 9.78
CA SER A 162 -3.94 17.70 10.18
C SER A 162 -3.65 17.89 11.67
N ARG A 163 -4.12 18.99 12.27
CA ARG A 163 -3.84 19.29 13.68
C ARG A 163 -4.57 18.31 14.61
N GLU A 164 -5.82 18.00 14.29
CA GLU A 164 -6.60 16.99 15.02
C GLU A 164 -5.96 15.60 14.87
N LEU A 165 -5.53 15.23 13.65
CA LEU A 165 -4.88 13.94 13.41
C LEU A 165 -3.56 13.81 14.19
N GLU A 166 -2.74 14.87 14.20
CA GLU A 166 -1.52 14.91 15.02
C GLU A 166 -1.82 14.76 16.52
N ALA A 167 -2.89 15.39 17.01
CA ALA A 167 -3.28 15.28 18.41
C ALA A 167 -3.78 13.87 18.76
N VAL A 168 -4.55 13.24 17.87
CA VAL A 168 -4.98 11.84 17.99
C VAL A 168 -3.77 10.92 18.04
N ILE A 169 -2.86 11.05 17.07
CA ILE A 169 -1.64 10.24 17.00
C ILE A 169 -0.82 10.42 18.27
N ALA A 170 -0.60 11.67 18.73
CA ALA A 170 0.17 11.92 19.94
C ALA A 170 -0.42 11.24 21.19
N LYS A 171 -1.74 11.17 21.29
CA LYS A 171 -2.45 10.54 22.41
C LYS A 171 -2.42 9.01 22.34
N HIS A 172 -2.36 8.45 21.13
CA HIS A 172 -2.50 7.01 20.87
C HIS A 172 -1.23 6.37 20.28
N VAL A 173 -0.08 7.04 20.35
CA VAL A 173 1.20 6.65 19.69
C VAL A 173 1.72 5.27 20.10
N ASP A 174 1.35 4.79 21.29
CA ASP A 174 1.74 3.49 21.83
C ASP A 174 0.56 2.51 21.90
N SER A 175 -0.60 2.88 21.35
CA SER A 175 -1.80 2.06 21.30
C SER A 175 -1.86 1.31 19.97
N ASP A 176 -2.00 -0.01 20.01
CA ASP A 176 -2.19 -0.82 18.79
C ASP A 176 -3.42 -0.41 17.99
N ALA A 177 -4.47 0.08 18.64
CA ALA A 177 -5.68 0.59 17.98
C ALA A 177 -5.43 1.77 17.01
N LEU A 178 -4.28 2.44 17.06
CA LEU A 178 -3.94 3.49 16.09
C LEU A 178 -3.51 2.92 14.72
N TYR A 179 -3.10 1.66 14.68
CA TYR A 179 -2.39 1.06 13.57
C TYR A 179 -3.20 -0.06 12.93
N MET A 180 -2.99 -0.31 11.63
CA MET A 180 -3.71 -1.38 10.94
C MET A 180 -3.29 -2.77 11.40
N ASP A 181 -1.99 -3.02 11.40
CA ASP A 181 -1.39 -4.33 11.62
C ASP A 181 -0.04 -4.17 12.32
N ASP A 182 0.69 -5.27 12.48
CA ASP A 182 2.09 -5.27 12.87
C ASP A 182 2.95 -4.46 11.88
N ALA A 183 4.11 -4.02 12.35
CA ALA A 183 5.04 -3.27 11.51
C ALA A 183 5.55 -4.14 10.36
N GLN A 184 5.50 -3.61 9.14
CA GLN A 184 6.25 -4.16 8.01
C GLN A 184 7.73 -3.92 8.25
N VAL A 185 8.52 -5.00 8.22
CA VAL A 185 9.97 -4.96 8.47
C VAL A 185 10.71 -5.04 7.14
N PHE A 186 11.20 -3.90 6.66
CA PHE A 186 11.97 -3.83 5.44
C PHE A 186 13.47 -3.95 5.72
N GLN A 187 14.07 -4.99 5.16
CA GLN A 187 15.51 -5.23 5.25
C GLN A 187 16.25 -4.41 4.20
N LYS A 188 17.36 -3.77 4.59
CA LYS A 188 18.20 -3.07 3.62
C LYS A 188 18.80 -4.08 2.64
N THR A 189 18.58 -3.87 1.34
CA THR A 189 19.12 -4.77 0.32
C THR A 189 20.13 -4.08 -0.59
N LYS A 190 21.16 -4.83 -0.97
CA LYS A 190 22.14 -4.47 -2.01
C LYS A 190 22.18 -5.51 -3.13
N ASP A 191 21.25 -6.47 -3.10
CA ASP A 191 21.16 -7.54 -4.09
C ASP A 191 20.66 -6.95 -5.41
N LYS A 192 21.60 -6.65 -6.30
CA LYS A 192 21.30 -6.04 -7.60
C LYS A 192 20.46 -6.96 -8.49
N ALA A 193 20.61 -8.28 -8.35
CA ALA A 193 19.85 -9.22 -9.18
C ALA A 193 18.37 -9.19 -8.77
N THR A 194 18.09 -9.29 -7.47
CA THR A 194 16.72 -9.16 -6.96
C THR A 194 16.12 -7.79 -7.26
N ILE A 195 16.87 -6.69 -7.02
CA ILE A 195 16.40 -5.35 -7.31
C ILE A 195 16.05 -5.21 -8.80
N LYS A 196 16.93 -5.68 -9.69
CA LYS A 196 16.69 -5.61 -11.14
C LYS A 196 15.48 -6.46 -11.53
N ALA A 197 15.36 -7.69 -11.03
CA ALA A 197 14.24 -8.57 -11.34
C ALA A 197 12.88 -7.94 -10.95
N ILE A 198 12.81 -7.35 -9.74
CA ILE A 198 11.61 -6.63 -9.30
C ILE A 198 11.33 -5.45 -10.23
N LEU A 199 12.33 -4.61 -10.51
CA LEU A 199 12.11 -3.44 -11.36
C LEU A 199 11.72 -3.84 -12.80
N ASP A 200 12.40 -4.81 -13.40
CA ASP A 200 12.09 -5.28 -14.76
C ASP A 200 10.64 -5.77 -14.87
N ALA A 201 10.10 -6.42 -13.83
CA ALA A 201 8.70 -6.87 -13.82
C ALA A 201 7.69 -5.72 -13.92
N PHE A 202 8.06 -4.48 -13.56
CA PHE A 202 7.21 -3.30 -13.68
C PHE A 202 7.48 -2.46 -14.93
N LEU A 203 8.40 -2.88 -15.80
CA LEU A 203 8.60 -2.22 -17.09
C LEU A 203 7.40 -2.51 -18.00
N PRO A 204 6.84 -1.51 -18.68
CA PRO A 204 5.86 -1.76 -19.73
C PRO A 204 6.46 -2.65 -20.83
N GLU A 205 5.62 -3.49 -21.44
CA GLU A 205 6.05 -4.32 -22.58
C GLU A 205 6.69 -3.46 -23.68
N GLY A 206 7.87 -3.88 -24.15
CA GLY A 206 8.62 -3.17 -25.19
C GLY A 206 9.47 -2.00 -24.69
N CYS A 207 9.56 -1.79 -23.37
CA CYS A 207 10.52 -0.87 -22.76
C CYS A 207 11.73 -1.62 -22.20
N ASP A 208 12.93 -1.28 -22.67
CA ASP A 208 14.19 -1.85 -22.17
C ASP A 208 14.83 -1.01 -21.05
N GLU A 209 14.32 0.21 -20.83
CA GLU A 209 14.84 1.18 -19.86
C GLU A 209 13.70 1.98 -19.20
N TRP A 210 14.00 2.55 -18.02
CA TRP A 210 13.10 3.31 -17.15
C TRP A 210 13.07 4.82 -17.43
#